data_AF-A0A0E2BRA6-F1
#
_entry.id   AF-A0A0E2BRA6-F1
#
_cell.length_a   1.000
_cell.length_b   1.000
_cell.length_c   1.000
_cell.angle_alpha   90.00
_cell.angle_beta   90.00
_cell.angle_gamma   90.00
#
_symmetry.space_group_name_H-M   'P 1'
#
loop_
_entity.id
_entity.type
_entity.pdbx_description
1 polymer ?
#
loop_
_entity_poly.entity_id
_entity_poly.type
_entity_poly.pdbx_seq_one_letter_code
_entity_poly.pdbx_strand_id
1 'polypeptide(L)' 'MYLLEENQTQPKGDQILTCTECKSKVTQLYQYDLCKSCLSKTFQRLIKVIDSVRK' A
#
# COMPACT_ATOMS: atom_id res chain seq x y z
N MET A 1 8.47 -15.95 -11.56
CA MET A 1 7.41 -15.34 -10.72
C MET A 1 8.11 -14.65 -9.57
N TYR A 2 8.10 -13.32 -9.51
CA TYR A 2 8.69 -12.60 -8.37
C TYR A 2 7.75 -12.75 -7.17
N LEU A 3 8.18 -13.53 -6.17
CA LEU A 3 7.56 -13.58 -4.86
C LEU A 3 7.73 -12.21 -4.21
N LEU A 4 6.65 -11.45 -4.11
CA LEU A 4 6.58 -10.29 -3.24
C LEU A 4 6.72 -10.82 -1.81
N GLU A 5 7.87 -10.58 -1.21
CA GLU A 5 8.13 -10.83 0.20
C GLU A 5 7.08 -10.05 1.01
N GLU A 6 6.09 -10.77 1.53
CA GLU A 6 5.15 -10.26 2.52
C GLU A 6 5.91 -10.03 3.82
N ASN A 7 6.60 -8.88 3.90
CA ASN A 7 7.02 -8.31 5.17
C ASN A 7 5.75 -7.92 5.94
N GLN A 8 5.14 -8.91 6.58
CA GLN A 8 4.06 -8.76 7.54
C GLN A 8 4.63 -8.02 8.75
N THR A 9 4.58 -6.70 8.69
CA THR A 9 4.91 -5.82 9.81
C THR A 9 3.96 -6.18 10.96
N GLN A 10 4.50 -6.86 11.97
CA GLN A 10 3.77 -7.29 13.16
C GLN A 10 2.94 -6.12 13.72
N PRO A 11 1.68 -6.32 14.11
CA PRO A 11 0.89 -5.30 14.77
C PRO A 11 1.45 -5.07 16.18
N LYS A 12 2.47 -4.21 16.30
CA LYS A 12 2.95 -3.71 17.59
C LYS A 12 1.95 -2.66 18.09
N GLY A 13 1.04 -3.13 18.94
CA GLY A 13 0.01 -2.45 19.76
C GLY A 13 -0.17 -0.94 19.60
N ASP A 14 -1.42 -0.51 19.38
CA ASP A 14 -1.98 0.85 19.52
C ASP A 14 -1.12 2.04 19.03
N GLN A 15 -0.17 1.81 18.12
CA GLN A 15 0.57 2.88 17.48
C GLN A 15 -0.25 3.38 16.31
N ILE A 16 -0.85 4.56 16.51
CA ILE A 16 -1.47 5.32 15.44
C ILE A 16 -0.36 5.79 14.50
N LEU A 17 -0.22 5.10 13.38
CA LEU A 17 0.73 5.44 12.32
C LEU A 17 0.10 6.47 11.38
N THR A 18 0.93 7.26 10.68
CA THR A 18 0.44 8.28 9.75
C THR A 18 0.83 7.89 8.34
N CYS A 19 -0.15 7.78 7.44
CA CYS A 19 0.11 7.54 6.02
C CYS A 19 0.81 8.74 5.39
N THR A 20 1.91 8.51 4.68
CA THR A 20 2.68 9.58 4.02
C THR A 20 1.88 10.33 2.96
N GLU A 21 0.98 9.64 2.24
CA GLU A 21 0.19 10.22 1.15
C GLU A 21 -1.02 11.01 1.66
N CYS A 22 -1.88 10.38 2.46
CA CYS A 22 -3.13 11.01 2.89
C CYS A 22 -3.05 11.66 4.27
N LYS A 23 -1.90 11.59 4.95
CA LYS A 23 -1.67 12.07 6.33
C LYS A 23 -2.71 11.57 7.34
N SER A 24 -3.44 10.51 6.99
CA SER A 24 -4.47 9.94 7.84
C SER A 24 -3.83 9.02 8.86
N LYS A 25 -4.38 9.10 10.07
CA LYS A 25 -4.08 8.23 11.19
C LYS A 25 -4.63 6.84 10.92
N VAL A 26 -3.76 5.84 10.88
CA VAL A 26 -4.11 4.44 10.58
C VAL A 26 -3.42 3.50 11.56
N THR A 27 -4.10 2.41 11.87
CA THR A 27 -3.58 1.36 12.77
C THR A 27 -2.51 0.49 12.12
N GLN A 28 -2.43 0.47 10.79
CA GLN A 28 -1.47 -0.33 10.05
C GLN A 28 -1.02 0.40 8.79
N LEU A 29 0.30 0.47 8.60
CA LEU A 29 0.94 0.88 7.35
C LEU A 29 1.38 -0.35 6.57
N TYR A 30 1.39 -0.21 5.26
CA TYR A 30 1.88 -1.19 4.29
C TYR A 30 3.18 -0.66 3.68
N GLN A 31 3.63 -1.30 2.59
CA GLN A 31 4.82 -0.89 1.85
C GLN A 31 4.80 0.61 1.51
N TYR A 32 5.95 1.27 1.65
CA TYR A 32 6.14 2.72 1.45
C TYR A 32 5.41 3.65 2.43
N ASP A 33 5.10 3.18 3.65
CA ASP A 33 4.37 3.96 4.66
C ASP A 33 3.00 4.46 4.15
N LEU A 34 2.37 3.63 3.32
CA LEU A 34 1.05 3.88 2.76
C LEU A 34 -0.02 3.11 3.52
N CYS A 35 -1.19 3.73 3.69
CA CYS A 35 -2.37 3.02 4.13
C CYS A 35 -2.94 2.16 2.98
N LYS A 36 -3.79 1.19 3.34
CA LYS A 36 -4.48 0.31 2.38
C LYS A 36 -5.15 1.08 1.24
N SER A 37 -5.79 2.21 1.53
CA SER A 37 -6.51 3.01 0.53
C SER A 37 -5.56 3.66 -0.49
N CYS A 38 -4.47 4.29 -0.02
CA CYS A 38 -3.47 4.89 -0.90
C CYS A 38 -2.75 3.84 -1.73
N LEU A 39 -2.39 2.71 -1.12
CA LEU A 39 -1.78 1.58 -1.82
C LEU A 39 -2.71 1.05 -2.93
N SER A 40 -4.01 0.86 -2.65
CA SER A 40 -5.00 0.42 -3.65
C SER A 40 -5.16 1.41 -4.81
N LYS A 41 -5.13 2.72 -4.55
CA LYS A 41 -5.17 3.73 -5.62
C LYS A 41 -3.95 3.63 -6.54
N THR A 42 -2.77 3.45 -5.98
CA THR A 42 -1.53 3.27 -6.74
C THR A 42 -1.58 1.98 -7.58
N PHE A 43 -2.03 0.87 -6.99
CA PHE A 43 -2.23 -0.38 -7.73
C PHE A 43 -3.23 -0.25 -8.87
N GLN A 44 -4.36 0.45 -8.67
CA GLN A 44 -5.33 0.67 -9.75
C GLN A 44 -4.75 1.48 -10.91
N ARG A 45 -3.88 2.47 -10.64
CA ARG A 45 -3.17 3.20 -11.70
C ARG A 45 -2.23 2.28 -12.48
N LEU A 46 -1.48 1.43 -11.78
CA LEU A 46 -0.60 0.43 -12.40
C LEU A 46 -1.39 -0.53 -13.29
N ILE A 47 -2.51 -1.07 -12.81
CA ILE A 47 -3.36 -1.97 -13.61
C ILE A 47 -3.85 -1.27 -14.88
N LYS A 48 -4.29 -0.01 -14.80
CA LYS A 48 -4.70 0.75 -15.99
C LYS A 48 -3.57 0.93 -17.02
N VAL A 49 -2.34 1.17 -16.56
CA VAL A 49 -1.18 1.28 -17.46
C VAL A 49 -0.88 -0.07 -18.12
N ILE A 50 -0.91 -1.16 -17.35
CA ILE A 50 -0.69 -2.52 -17.88
C ILE A 50 -1.77 -2.88 -18.90
N ASP A 51 -3.03 -2.57 -18.61
CA ASP A 51 -4.16 -2.81 -19.51
C ASP A 51 -4.03 -2.02 -20.82
N SER A 52 -3.56 -0.78 -20.73
CA SER A 52 -3.29 0.06 -21.91
C SER A 52 -2.17 -0.48 -22.82
N VAL A 53 -1.24 -1.26 -22.29
CA VAL A 53 -0.11 -1.84 -23.06
C VAL A 53 -0.50 -3.19 -23.67
N ARG A 54 -1.57 -3.84 -23.17
CA ARG A 54 -2.04 -5.14 -23.66
C ARG A 54 -2.89 -5.07 -24.94
N LYS A 55 -3.10 -3.88 -25.48
CA LYS A 55 -3.92 -3.61 -26.67
C LYS A 55 -3.04 -3.35 -27.88
#